data_AF-A0AAW1LD49-F1
#
_entry.id   AF-A0AAW1LD49-F1
#
_cell.length_a   1.000
_cell.length_b   1.000
_cell.length_c   1.000
_cell.angle_alpha   90.00
_cell.angle_beta   90.00
_cell.angle_gamma   90.00
#
_symmetry.space_group_name_H-M   'P 1'
#
loop_
_entity.id
_entity.type
_entity.pdbx_description
1 polymer ?
#
loop_
_entity_poly.entity_id
_entity_poly.type
_entity_poly.pdbx_seq_one_letter_code
_entity_poly.pdbx_strand_id
1 'polypeptide(L)'
;YFVKSTFEPLILTKYRTTPSVHEFRVNNSKIFAQGIHWFSDNISKNQRFYEFILVDFDSADIKHNRNTDGKIIYSKLIINKVNSSDDWIEPFAEKDFSKRFVPQTYSYQDYKNAWSRVLLLEDFDHSWFITFKNNCPQRFPIWFYQWWYLFGPVQDIYPPICTKGIETFIAQTKGDLYQKPLLFHAEFKIPWIICWSYNLHQILAQPYPLSLIREFKIKWWDKFDTAICSPEAVQSFLQGGRKLEWAVKDFNRHQTHTSTSSSSRPPHLSRPPKQVKQSSDDRLQTMKQMVKDPIFRNELLGVIHLPRIPPYSNCKFNFQLSKL
;
A
#
# COMPACT_ATOMS: atom_id res chain seq x y z
N TYR A 1 -10.46 4.66 -10.22
CA TYR A 1 -9.28 4.44 -9.36
C TYR A 1 -8.17 5.37 -9.83
N PHE A 2 -7.38 5.89 -8.90
CA PHE A 2 -6.15 6.63 -9.17
C PHE A 2 -4.98 5.63 -9.20
N VAL A 3 -4.12 5.71 -10.21
CA VAL A 3 -2.93 4.86 -10.34
C VAL A 3 -1.78 5.50 -9.58
N LYS A 4 -1.17 4.80 -8.63
CA LYS A 4 -0.03 5.32 -7.88
C LYS A 4 1.20 5.41 -8.79
N SER A 5 2.02 6.43 -8.57
CA SER A 5 3.34 6.54 -9.20
C SER A 5 4.34 5.51 -8.66
N THR A 6 4.09 5.00 -7.46
CA THR A 6 4.87 3.93 -6.84
C THR A 6 4.37 2.57 -7.30
N PHE A 7 5.32 1.67 -7.56
CA PHE A 7 5.07 0.30 -8.00
C PHE A 7 6.14 -0.62 -7.41
N GLU A 8 5.86 -1.92 -7.38
CA GLU A 8 6.82 -2.93 -6.96
C GLU A 8 7.43 -3.61 -8.19
N PRO A 9 8.74 -3.45 -8.45
CA PRO A 9 9.41 -4.22 -9.49
C PRO A 9 9.49 -5.69 -9.07
N LEU A 10 9.14 -6.60 -9.97
CA LEU A 10 9.11 -8.04 -9.68
C LEU A 10 10.27 -8.75 -10.34
N ILE A 11 10.31 -8.72 -11.68
CA ILE A 11 11.34 -9.43 -12.44
C ILE A 11 11.55 -8.78 -13.80
N LEU A 12 12.75 -8.92 -14.34
CA LEU A 12 13.04 -8.60 -15.72
C LEU A 12 12.37 -9.64 -16.64
N THR A 13 11.75 -9.20 -17.73
CA THR A 13 11.06 -10.11 -18.67
C THR A 13 11.86 -10.31 -19.94
N LYS A 14 11.39 -11.19 -20.83
CA LYS A 14 11.93 -11.34 -22.19
C LYS A 14 11.43 -10.25 -23.17
N TYR A 15 10.45 -9.44 -22.77
CA TYR A 15 9.77 -8.53 -23.67
C TYR A 15 10.60 -7.26 -23.88
N ARG A 16 10.94 -6.94 -25.13
CA ARG A 16 11.55 -5.65 -25.50
C ARG A 16 10.51 -4.58 -25.84
N THR A 17 9.30 -5.01 -26.18
CA THR A 17 8.14 -4.19 -26.50
C THR A 17 6.92 -4.77 -25.77
N THR A 18 5.86 -3.99 -25.62
CA THR A 18 4.64 -4.45 -24.93
C THR A 18 3.98 -5.59 -25.74
N PRO A 19 3.86 -6.81 -25.16
CA PRO A 19 3.20 -7.94 -25.81
C PRO A 19 1.67 -7.75 -25.85
N SER A 20 0.98 -8.63 -26.58
CA SER A 20 -0.48 -8.69 -26.53
C SER A 20 -0.99 -9.06 -25.13
N VAL A 21 -2.22 -8.65 -24.77
CA VAL A 21 -2.84 -8.98 -23.48
C VAL A 21 -2.92 -10.50 -23.25
N HIS A 22 -3.24 -11.26 -24.31
CA HIS A 22 -3.32 -12.72 -24.21
C HIS A 22 -1.96 -13.34 -23.91
N GLU A 23 -0.92 -12.95 -24.66
CA GLU A 23 0.44 -13.42 -24.44
C GLU A 23 0.97 -13.05 -23.05
N PHE A 24 0.67 -11.83 -22.60
CA PHE A 24 1.02 -11.37 -21.27
C PHE A 24 0.41 -12.26 -20.18
N ARG A 25 -0.90 -12.55 -20.26
CA ARG A 25 -1.61 -13.39 -19.28
C ARG A 25 -1.08 -14.81 -19.24
N VAL A 26 -0.91 -15.45 -20.40
CA VAL A 26 -0.42 -16.84 -20.50
C VAL A 26 1.00 -16.99 -19.94
N ASN A 27 1.84 -15.98 -20.10
CA ASN A 27 3.20 -16.02 -19.57
C ASN A 27 3.27 -15.62 -18.09
N ASN A 28 2.43 -14.68 -17.64
CA ASN A 28 2.36 -14.27 -16.24
C ASN A 28 1.89 -15.41 -15.33
N SER A 29 0.95 -16.25 -15.78
CA SER A 29 0.49 -17.42 -15.02
C SER A 29 1.57 -18.48 -14.78
N LYS A 30 2.73 -18.39 -15.46
CA LYS A 30 3.89 -19.28 -15.27
C LYS A 30 4.94 -18.71 -14.31
N ILE A 31 4.83 -17.44 -13.90
CA ILE A 31 5.83 -16.77 -13.08
C ILE A 31 5.65 -17.13 -11.60
N PHE A 32 4.41 -17.27 -11.17
CA PHE A 32 4.07 -17.59 -9.79
C PHE A 32 3.27 -18.88 -9.69
N ALA A 33 3.39 -19.57 -8.56
CA ALA A 33 2.51 -20.68 -8.25
C ALA A 33 1.05 -20.21 -8.14
N GLN A 34 0.10 -21.11 -8.42
CA GLN A 34 -1.33 -20.77 -8.39
C GLN A 34 -1.75 -20.17 -7.03
N GLY A 35 -2.41 -19.01 -7.05
CA GLY A 35 -2.87 -18.31 -5.85
C GLY A 35 -1.76 -17.66 -5.02
N ILE A 36 -0.52 -17.66 -5.51
CA ILE A 36 0.61 -16.95 -4.93
C ILE A 36 1.01 -15.86 -5.91
N HIS A 37 1.16 -14.64 -5.40
CA HIS A 37 1.50 -13.49 -6.23
C HIS A 37 2.84 -12.89 -5.82
N TRP A 38 3.76 -13.71 -5.34
CA TRP A 38 5.10 -13.32 -4.94
C TRP A 38 6.08 -14.47 -5.11
N PHE A 39 7.37 -14.15 -5.15
CA PHE A 39 8.41 -15.17 -5.07
C PHE A 39 8.42 -15.74 -3.66
N SER A 40 8.04 -17.01 -3.54
CA SER A 40 8.07 -17.76 -2.29
C SER A 40 8.96 -18.97 -2.45
N ASP A 41 9.84 -19.16 -1.48
CA ASP A 41 10.65 -20.36 -1.28
C ASP A 41 9.86 -21.50 -0.61
N ASN A 42 8.71 -21.19 -0.01
CA ASN A 42 7.84 -22.16 0.66
C ASN A 42 6.37 -21.98 0.22
N ILE A 43 5.93 -22.83 -0.71
CA ILE A 43 4.57 -22.83 -1.23
C ILE A 43 3.47 -23.07 -0.18
N SER A 44 3.82 -23.59 1.00
CA SER A 44 2.88 -23.77 2.11
C SER A 44 2.54 -22.43 2.79
N LYS A 45 3.42 -21.43 2.69
CA LYS A 45 3.20 -20.05 3.14
C LYS A 45 2.40 -19.27 2.10
N ASN A 46 1.19 -19.72 1.83
CA ASN A 46 0.27 -19.11 0.88
C ASN A 46 -0.46 -17.89 1.47
N GLN A 47 -1.41 -17.34 0.72
CA GLN A 47 -2.17 -16.16 1.13
C GLN A 47 -2.92 -16.39 2.46
N ARG A 48 -3.48 -17.58 2.66
CA ARG A 48 -4.22 -17.95 3.89
C ARG A 48 -3.31 -18.06 5.11
N PHE A 49 -2.06 -18.49 4.94
CA PHE A 49 -1.06 -18.47 6.00
C PHE A 49 -0.81 -17.05 6.48
N TYR A 50 -0.57 -16.12 5.55
CA TYR A 50 -0.31 -14.72 5.90
C TYR A 50 -1.54 -14.00 6.47
N GLU A 51 -2.74 -14.29 5.96
CA GLU A 51 -3.98 -13.83 6.60
C GLU A 51 -4.08 -14.32 8.03
N PHE A 52 -3.79 -15.60 8.25
CA PHE A 52 -3.94 -16.20 9.56
C PHE A 52 -2.96 -15.59 10.57
N ILE A 53 -1.73 -15.23 10.16
CA ILE A 53 -0.80 -14.48 11.02
C ILE A 53 -1.43 -13.20 11.55
N LEU A 54 -2.04 -12.38 10.67
CA LEU A 54 -2.59 -11.10 11.10
C LEU A 54 -3.81 -11.24 12.02
N VAL A 55 -4.63 -12.26 11.78
CA VAL A 55 -5.83 -12.54 12.60
C VAL A 55 -5.44 -13.17 13.93
N ASP A 56 -4.55 -14.16 13.93
CA ASP A 56 -4.15 -14.91 15.12
C ASP A 56 -3.36 -14.04 16.10
N PHE A 57 -2.55 -13.10 15.57
CA PHE A 57 -1.82 -12.13 16.37
C PHE A 57 -2.66 -10.91 16.80
N ASP A 58 -3.94 -10.88 16.44
CA ASP A 58 -4.87 -9.77 16.68
C ASP A 58 -4.33 -8.43 16.14
N SER A 59 -3.63 -8.49 15.00
CA SER A 59 -3.11 -7.32 14.31
C SER A 59 -4.12 -6.74 13.33
N ALA A 60 -5.00 -7.56 12.77
CA ALA A 60 -6.07 -7.10 11.90
C ALA A 60 -7.31 -8.00 11.88
N ASP A 61 -8.48 -7.38 11.70
CA ASP A 61 -9.72 -8.08 11.40
C ASP A 61 -9.91 -8.14 9.87
N ILE A 62 -10.01 -9.36 9.30
CA ILE A 62 -10.15 -9.59 7.86
C ILE A 62 -11.51 -10.21 7.55
N LYS A 63 -12.21 -9.66 6.56
CA LYS A 63 -13.48 -10.21 6.06
C LYS A 63 -13.54 -10.20 4.53
N HIS A 64 -13.83 -11.36 3.95
CA HIS A 64 -14.08 -11.50 2.52
C HIS A 64 -15.57 -11.44 2.21
N ASN A 65 -15.94 -10.65 1.21
CA ASN A 65 -17.29 -10.65 0.65
C ASN A 65 -17.27 -11.44 -0.65
N ARG A 66 -18.23 -12.36 -0.78
CA ARG A 66 -18.30 -13.32 -1.89
C ARG A 66 -19.56 -13.06 -2.71
N ASN A 67 -19.50 -13.33 -4.00
CA ASN A 67 -20.69 -13.40 -4.85
C ASN A 67 -21.45 -14.72 -4.62
N THR A 68 -22.55 -14.91 -5.36
CA THR A 68 -23.36 -16.14 -5.33
C THR A 68 -22.57 -17.40 -5.67
N ASP A 69 -21.52 -17.28 -6.49
CA ASP A 69 -20.67 -18.39 -6.92
C ASP A 69 -19.53 -18.68 -5.93
N GLY A 70 -19.48 -17.97 -4.81
CA GLY A 70 -18.44 -18.10 -3.79
C GLY A 70 -17.12 -17.39 -4.14
N LYS A 71 -17.00 -16.73 -5.30
CA LYS A 71 -15.83 -15.91 -5.69
C LYS A 71 -15.74 -14.70 -4.77
N ILE A 72 -14.55 -14.43 -4.23
CA ILE A 72 -14.30 -13.24 -3.42
C ILE A 72 -14.28 -12.02 -4.35
N ILE A 73 -15.21 -11.08 -4.13
CA ILE A 73 -15.34 -9.86 -4.94
C ILE A 73 -14.61 -8.66 -4.34
N TYR A 74 -14.59 -8.56 -3.01
CA TYR A 74 -13.81 -7.55 -2.30
C TYR A 74 -13.59 -7.99 -0.85
N SER A 75 -12.53 -7.48 -0.25
CA SER A 75 -12.16 -7.77 1.13
C SER A 75 -12.14 -6.51 1.97
N LYS A 76 -12.30 -6.68 3.27
CA LYS A 76 -12.17 -5.64 4.28
C LYS A 76 -11.01 -6.02 5.20
N LEU A 77 -10.09 -5.08 5.40
CA LEU A 77 -8.99 -5.16 6.37
C LEU A 77 -9.17 -4.02 7.38
N ILE A 78 -9.32 -4.35 8.65
CA ILE A 78 -9.35 -3.39 9.76
C ILE A 78 -8.06 -3.58 10.56
N ILE A 79 -7.24 -2.54 10.62
CA ILE A 79 -5.94 -2.57 11.30
C ILE A 79 -6.16 -2.33 12.80
N ASN A 80 -5.87 -3.34 13.62
CA ASN A 80 -6.05 -3.29 15.07
C ASN A 80 -4.82 -2.69 15.74
N LYS A 81 -3.64 -3.21 15.40
CA LYS A 81 -2.33 -2.80 15.91
C LYS A 81 -1.22 -3.29 14.97
N VAL A 82 -0.06 -2.65 15.03
CA VAL A 82 1.12 -3.10 14.30
C VAL A 82 2.26 -3.28 15.30
N ASN A 83 2.62 -4.53 15.54
CA ASN A 83 3.69 -4.90 16.46
C ASN A 83 5.09 -4.64 15.89
N SER A 84 6.02 -4.26 16.77
CA SER A 84 7.44 -4.06 16.44
C SER A 84 8.24 -5.35 16.74
N SER A 85 9.55 -5.29 16.51
CA SER A 85 10.45 -6.38 16.89
C SER A 85 10.53 -6.54 18.40
N ASP A 86 10.21 -5.51 19.18
CA ASP A 86 10.30 -5.53 20.64
C ASP A 86 9.18 -6.39 21.25
N ASP A 87 8.12 -6.67 20.48
CA ASP A 87 7.07 -7.62 20.83
C ASP A 87 7.49 -9.09 20.58
N TRP A 88 8.74 -9.31 20.15
CA TRP A 88 9.35 -10.59 19.89
C TRP A 88 10.50 -10.83 20.87
N ILE A 89 10.43 -11.94 21.61
CA ILE A 89 11.40 -12.26 22.68
C ILE A 89 12.81 -12.37 22.08
N GLU A 90 12.94 -12.97 20.90
CA GLU A 90 14.21 -13.09 20.17
C GLU A 90 14.01 -12.85 18.67
N PRO A 91 14.93 -12.16 17.96
CA PRO A 91 14.75 -11.80 16.55
C PRO A 91 14.48 -12.98 15.59
N PHE A 92 14.92 -14.18 15.96
CA PHE A 92 14.81 -15.40 15.14
C PHE A 92 13.81 -16.42 15.70
N ALA A 93 13.20 -16.16 16.86
CA ALA A 93 12.22 -17.08 17.40
C ALA A 93 11.01 -17.18 16.47
N GLU A 94 10.49 -18.39 16.29
CA GLU A 94 9.18 -18.57 15.68
C GLU A 94 8.10 -18.56 16.76
N LYS A 95 6.89 -18.13 16.38
CA LYS A 95 5.69 -18.25 17.21
C LYS A 95 4.79 -19.33 16.66
N ASP A 96 4.18 -20.10 17.54
CA ASP A 96 3.12 -21.03 17.18
C ASP A 96 1.81 -20.30 16.91
N PHE A 97 1.06 -20.76 15.91
CA PHE A 97 -0.33 -20.38 15.76
C PHE A 97 -1.19 -20.91 16.91
N SER A 98 -2.21 -20.16 17.32
CA SER A 98 -3.18 -20.59 18.34
C SER A 98 -4.06 -21.76 17.89
N LYS A 99 -4.16 -21.99 16.58
CA LYS A 99 -4.86 -23.14 15.97
C LYS A 99 -3.91 -23.96 15.12
N ARG A 100 -4.28 -25.20 14.85
CA ARG A 100 -3.54 -26.06 13.93
C ARG A 100 -3.50 -25.44 12.53
N PHE A 101 -2.29 -25.20 12.02
CA PHE A 101 -2.04 -24.70 10.68
C PHE A 101 -0.76 -25.35 10.14
N VAL A 102 -0.57 -25.37 8.82
CA VAL A 102 0.66 -25.87 8.20
C VAL A 102 1.23 -24.78 7.29
N PRO A 103 2.43 -24.24 7.59
CA PRO A 103 3.29 -24.51 8.75
C PRO A 103 2.64 -24.12 10.10
N GLN A 104 3.03 -24.77 11.20
CA GLN A 104 2.47 -24.49 12.54
C GLN A 104 3.05 -23.21 13.16
N THR A 105 4.19 -22.78 12.67
CA THR A 105 4.96 -21.66 13.20
C THR A 105 5.15 -20.55 12.16
N TYR A 106 5.43 -19.34 12.63
CA TYR A 106 5.78 -18.19 11.80
C TYR A 106 6.81 -17.30 12.49
N SER A 107 7.69 -16.69 11.68
CA SER A 107 8.71 -15.76 12.15
C SER A 107 8.21 -14.30 12.19
N TYR A 108 8.98 -13.41 12.82
CA TYR A 108 8.71 -11.96 12.71
C TYR A 108 8.80 -11.45 11.26
N GLN A 109 9.66 -12.04 10.44
CA GLN A 109 9.72 -11.68 9.02
C GLN A 109 8.47 -12.14 8.26
N ASP A 110 7.90 -13.30 8.61
CA ASP A 110 6.59 -13.72 8.08
C ASP A 110 5.48 -12.75 8.50
N TYR A 111 5.51 -12.27 9.75
CA TYR A 111 4.59 -11.24 10.23
C TYR A 111 4.71 -9.92 9.45
N LYS A 112 5.92 -9.42 9.19
CA LYS A 112 6.14 -8.25 8.32
C LYS A 112 5.61 -8.48 6.91
N ASN A 113 5.92 -9.64 6.34
CA ASN A 113 5.47 -10.01 5.00
C ASN A 113 3.95 -10.12 4.93
N ALA A 114 3.29 -10.56 6.00
CA ALA A 114 1.85 -10.78 6.04
C ALA A 114 1.06 -9.53 5.65
N TRP A 115 1.49 -8.35 6.09
CA TRP A 115 0.87 -7.05 5.77
C TRP A 115 0.80 -6.77 4.27
N SER A 116 1.82 -7.16 3.51
CA SER A 116 1.82 -7.01 2.06
C SER A 116 1.14 -8.19 1.38
N ARG A 117 1.45 -9.42 1.79
CA ARG A 117 0.98 -10.65 1.11
C ARG A 117 -0.52 -10.84 1.21
N VAL A 118 -1.16 -10.43 2.31
CA VAL A 118 -2.62 -10.48 2.44
C VAL A 118 -3.33 -9.73 1.31
N LEU A 119 -2.80 -8.57 0.91
CA LEU A 119 -3.41 -7.72 -0.11
C LEU A 119 -3.29 -8.30 -1.53
N LEU A 120 -2.45 -9.33 -1.72
CA LEU A 120 -2.15 -9.95 -3.00
C LEU A 120 -3.00 -11.19 -3.25
N LEU A 121 -4.33 -11.07 -3.12
CA LEU A 121 -5.27 -12.18 -3.33
C LEU A 121 -5.51 -12.49 -4.82
N GLU A 122 -5.92 -11.49 -5.59
CA GLU A 122 -6.20 -11.59 -7.03
C GLU A 122 -5.86 -10.25 -7.70
N ASP A 123 -5.44 -10.27 -8.97
CA ASP A 123 -5.14 -9.07 -9.72
C ASP A 123 -6.41 -8.47 -10.37
N PHE A 124 -6.52 -7.15 -10.31
CA PHE A 124 -7.55 -6.27 -10.90
C PHE A 124 -9.02 -6.50 -10.46
N ASP A 125 -9.48 -7.74 -10.42
CA ASP A 125 -10.86 -8.15 -10.11
C ASP A 125 -11.18 -8.13 -8.61
N HIS A 126 -10.18 -7.81 -7.78
CA HIS A 126 -10.31 -7.77 -6.33
C HIS A 126 -9.85 -6.43 -5.75
N SER A 127 -10.59 -5.95 -4.75
CA SER A 127 -10.26 -4.72 -4.05
C SER A 127 -10.35 -4.89 -2.54
N TRP A 128 -9.52 -4.14 -1.83
CA TRP A 128 -9.43 -4.11 -0.38
C TRP A 128 -9.93 -2.76 0.12
N PHE A 129 -10.96 -2.78 0.94
CA PHE A 129 -11.29 -1.68 1.83
C PHE A 129 -10.37 -1.78 3.05
N ILE A 130 -9.62 -0.73 3.36
CA ILE A 130 -8.71 -0.68 4.50
C ILE A 130 -9.10 0.48 5.41
N THR A 131 -9.09 0.25 6.73
CA THR A 131 -9.26 1.28 7.77
C THR A 131 -8.55 0.86 9.05
N PHE A 132 -8.56 1.73 10.06
CA PHE A 132 -8.02 1.46 11.39
C PHE A 132 -9.15 1.20 12.39
N LYS A 133 -8.91 0.32 13.36
CA LYS A 133 -9.82 0.09 14.49
C LYS A 133 -9.80 1.28 15.44
N ASN A 134 -10.89 1.44 16.19
CA ASN A 134 -10.93 2.39 17.30
C ASN A 134 -9.79 2.10 18.28
N ASN A 135 -9.13 3.15 18.76
CA ASN A 135 -7.99 3.06 19.68
C ASN A 135 -6.78 2.26 19.15
N CYS A 136 -6.64 2.08 17.83
CA CYS A 136 -5.40 1.55 17.24
C CYS A 136 -4.20 2.32 17.81
N PRO A 137 -3.19 1.63 18.39
CA PRO A 137 -1.99 2.27 18.89
C PRO A 137 -1.29 3.05 17.77
N GLN A 138 -0.93 4.30 18.07
CA GLN A 138 -0.33 5.24 17.11
C GLN A 138 1.21 5.17 17.13
N ARG A 139 1.75 3.97 17.38
CA ARG A 139 3.18 3.68 17.37
C ARG A 139 3.43 2.60 16.33
N PHE A 140 3.89 3.03 15.17
CA PHE A 140 4.15 2.14 14.05
C PHE A 140 5.67 1.90 13.92
N PRO A 141 6.10 0.65 13.67
CA PRO A 141 7.50 0.37 13.39
C PRO A 141 7.93 0.97 12.04
N ILE A 142 9.22 1.26 11.87
CA ILE A 142 9.77 1.95 10.69
C ILE A 142 9.34 1.28 9.38
N TRP A 143 9.44 -0.05 9.30
CA TRP A 143 9.07 -0.82 8.10
C TRP A 143 7.59 -0.67 7.72
N PHE A 144 6.71 -0.32 8.67
CA PHE A 144 5.29 -0.12 8.38
C PHE A 144 5.03 1.20 7.66
N TYR A 145 5.89 2.21 7.82
CA TYR A 145 5.83 3.42 6.99
C TYR A 145 6.24 3.13 5.54
N GLN A 146 7.15 2.17 5.30
CA GLN A 146 7.45 1.69 3.95
C GLN A 146 6.25 0.94 3.35
N TRP A 147 5.56 0.11 4.15
CA TRP A 147 4.29 -0.48 3.73
C TRP A 147 3.25 0.60 3.39
N TRP A 148 3.11 1.63 4.24
CA TRP A 148 2.21 2.76 3.99
C TRP A 148 2.54 3.50 2.69
N TYR A 149 3.82 3.70 2.38
CA TYR A 149 4.25 4.32 1.14
C TYR A 149 3.73 3.58 -0.10
N LEU A 150 3.75 2.24 -0.08
CA LEU A 150 3.24 1.40 -1.16
C LEU A 150 1.72 1.29 -1.16
N PHE A 151 1.10 0.92 -0.03
CA PHE A 151 -0.31 0.51 0.05
C PHE A 151 -1.26 1.58 0.59
N GLY A 152 -0.75 2.61 1.25
CA GLY A 152 -1.53 3.74 1.75
C GLY A 152 -2.05 4.66 0.64
N PRO A 153 -3.01 5.53 0.95
CA PRO A 153 -3.50 6.53 0.03
C PRO A 153 -2.50 7.67 -0.19
N VAL A 154 -2.75 8.50 -1.21
CA VAL A 154 -1.99 9.72 -1.49
C VAL A 154 -2.93 10.92 -1.53
N GLN A 155 -2.39 12.12 -1.34
CA GLN A 155 -3.21 13.33 -1.24
C GLN A 155 -4.06 13.61 -2.48
N ASP A 156 -3.64 13.16 -3.68
CA ASP A 156 -4.39 13.34 -4.92
C ASP A 156 -5.78 12.69 -4.93
N ILE A 157 -6.05 11.72 -4.04
CA ILE A 157 -7.38 11.13 -3.92
C ILE A 157 -8.24 11.77 -2.81
N TYR A 158 -7.71 12.69 -2.01
CA TYR A 158 -8.46 13.28 -0.92
C TYR A 158 -9.50 14.29 -1.42
N PRO A 159 -10.72 14.28 -0.86
CA PRO A 159 -11.67 15.37 -1.04
C PRO A 159 -11.09 16.69 -0.49
N PRO A 160 -11.47 17.85 -1.05
CA PRO A 160 -10.89 19.14 -0.65
C PRO A 160 -10.92 19.44 0.86
N ILE A 161 -11.99 19.04 1.55
CA ILE A 161 -12.12 19.20 3.00
C ILE A 161 -11.04 18.39 3.74
N CYS A 162 -10.86 17.12 3.35
CA CYS A 162 -9.86 16.23 3.92
C CYS A 162 -8.43 16.71 3.62
N THR A 163 -8.19 17.27 2.42
CA THR A 163 -6.89 17.87 2.06
C THR A 163 -6.52 19.00 3.02
N LYS A 164 -7.43 19.94 3.26
CA LYS A 164 -7.18 21.02 4.25
C LYS A 164 -7.03 20.48 5.67
N GLY A 165 -7.77 19.43 6.01
CA GLY A 165 -7.67 18.74 7.29
C GLY A 165 -6.27 18.16 7.54
N ILE A 166 -5.74 17.38 6.58
CA ILE A 166 -4.39 16.82 6.71
C ILE A 166 -3.31 17.91 6.70
N GLU A 167 -3.46 18.98 5.92
CA GLU A 167 -2.53 20.12 5.93
C GLU A 167 -2.48 20.77 7.32
N THR A 168 -3.65 20.97 7.94
CA THR A 168 -3.77 21.49 9.31
C THR A 168 -3.11 20.55 10.32
N PHE A 169 -3.38 19.25 10.22
CA PHE A 169 -2.76 18.23 11.06
C PHE A 169 -1.24 18.22 10.92
N ILE A 170 -0.73 18.28 9.69
CA ILE A 170 0.72 18.29 9.41
C ILE A 170 1.39 19.52 10.00
N ALA A 171 0.76 20.70 9.89
CA ALA A 171 1.32 21.96 10.38
C ALA A 171 1.41 22.00 11.91
N GLN A 172 0.48 21.37 12.61
CA GLN A 172 0.31 21.51 14.07
C GLN A 172 0.83 20.32 14.88
N THR A 173 1.11 19.18 14.25
CA THR A 173 1.68 18.00 14.93
C THR A 173 3.20 17.98 14.86
N LYS A 174 3.85 17.53 15.94
CA LYS A 174 5.29 17.24 15.98
C LYS A 174 5.58 15.89 15.32
N GLY A 175 6.85 15.66 14.95
CA GLY A 175 7.33 14.43 14.33
C GLY A 175 7.61 14.58 12.84
N ASP A 176 8.18 13.53 12.26
CA ASP A 176 8.66 13.55 10.88
C ASP A 176 7.51 13.57 9.87
N LEU A 177 7.67 14.34 8.79
CA LEU A 177 6.64 14.53 7.77
C LEU A 177 6.17 13.22 7.14
N TYR A 178 7.05 12.23 7.01
CA TYR A 178 6.69 10.93 6.41
C TYR A 178 5.73 10.11 7.29
N GLN A 179 5.68 10.36 8.59
CA GLN A 179 4.82 9.63 9.53
C GLN A 179 3.40 10.21 9.57
N LYS A 180 3.28 11.52 9.38
CA LYS A 180 2.04 12.26 9.62
C LYS A 180 0.83 11.78 8.78
N PRO A 181 0.97 11.40 7.49
CA PRO A 181 -0.17 10.88 6.73
C PRO A 181 -0.74 9.58 7.29
N LEU A 182 0.13 8.65 7.72
CA LEU A 182 -0.31 7.41 8.36
C LEU A 182 -1.02 7.71 9.68
N LEU A 183 -0.41 8.55 10.53
CA LEU A 183 -1.01 8.95 11.81
C LEU A 183 -2.36 9.63 11.61
N PHE A 184 -2.49 10.52 10.62
CA PHE A 184 -3.75 11.17 10.30
C PHE A 184 -4.84 10.15 9.94
N HIS A 185 -4.55 9.20 9.05
CA HIS A 185 -5.50 8.14 8.72
C HIS A 185 -5.84 7.25 9.92
N ALA A 186 -4.86 6.96 10.76
CA ALA A 186 -5.03 6.09 11.91
C ALA A 186 -5.78 6.78 13.06
N GLU A 187 -5.64 8.09 13.27
CA GLU A 187 -6.39 8.87 14.27
C GLU A 187 -7.84 9.05 13.82
N PHE A 188 -8.05 9.57 12.61
CA PHE A 188 -9.38 9.90 12.07
C PHE A 188 -10.10 8.71 11.41
N LYS A 189 -9.51 7.51 11.47
CA LYS A 189 -10.06 6.24 10.93
C LYS A 189 -10.44 6.32 9.46
N ILE A 190 -9.69 7.11 8.70
CA ILE A 190 -10.00 7.43 7.31
C ILE A 190 -9.79 6.17 6.47
N PRO A 191 -10.84 5.60 5.87
CA PRO A 191 -10.72 4.42 5.04
C PRO A 191 -10.29 4.78 3.63
N TRP A 192 -9.65 3.82 2.96
CA TRP A 192 -9.35 3.89 1.53
C TRP A 192 -9.54 2.52 0.89
N ILE A 193 -9.64 2.52 -0.43
CA ILE A 193 -9.70 1.29 -1.23
C ILE A 193 -8.39 1.15 -1.99
N ILE A 194 -7.85 -0.06 -2.03
CA ILE A 194 -6.72 -0.42 -2.89
C ILE A 194 -7.03 -1.67 -3.71
N CYS A 195 -6.57 -1.69 -4.95
CA CYS A 195 -6.40 -2.90 -5.76
C CYS A 195 -5.05 -2.83 -6.48
N TRP A 196 -4.68 -3.89 -7.16
CA TRP A 196 -3.40 -3.96 -7.88
C TRP A 196 -3.56 -4.73 -9.18
N SER A 197 -2.65 -4.50 -10.12
CA SER A 197 -2.58 -5.27 -11.37
C SER A 197 -1.14 -5.40 -11.83
N TYR A 198 -0.84 -6.41 -12.63
CA TYR A 198 0.47 -6.51 -13.28
C TYR A 198 0.58 -5.55 -14.48
N ASN A 199 1.76 -4.99 -14.68
CA ASN A 199 2.08 -4.12 -15.82
C ASN A 199 3.55 -4.31 -16.26
N LEU A 200 3.92 -3.80 -17.44
CA LEU A 200 5.28 -3.88 -17.99
C LEU A 200 5.88 -2.50 -18.17
N HIS A 201 6.95 -2.21 -17.45
CA HIS A 201 7.62 -0.91 -17.47
C HIS A 201 9.08 -1.04 -17.86
N GLN A 202 9.60 -0.07 -18.61
CA GLN A 202 11.03 0.07 -18.87
C GLN A 202 11.70 0.75 -17.67
N ILE A 203 12.04 -0.03 -16.64
CA ILE A 203 12.70 0.49 -15.42
C ILE A 203 14.20 0.66 -15.65
N LEU A 204 14.84 -0.37 -16.20
CA LEU A 204 16.27 -0.33 -16.52
C LEU A 204 16.48 0.42 -17.84
N ALA A 205 17.59 1.13 -17.97
CA ALA A 205 17.93 1.81 -19.23
C ALA A 205 18.09 0.79 -20.37
N GLN A 206 18.01 1.25 -21.62
CA GLN A 206 18.34 0.37 -22.75
C GLN A 206 19.79 -0.14 -22.62
N PRO A 207 20.11 -1.40 -23.04
CA PRO A 207 19.31 -2.31 -23.87
C PRO A 207 18.49 -3.37 -23.10
N TYR A 208 18.24 -3.14 -21.80
CA TYR A 208 17.51 -4.12 -20.98
C TYR A 208 16.04 -4.23 -21.41
N PRO A 209 15.43 -5.43 -21.36
CA PRO A 209 14.01 -5.62 -21.65
C PRO A 209 13.10 -5.01 -20.57
N LEU A 210 11.80 -5.02 -20.82
CA LEU A 210 10.76 -4.54 -19.91
C LEU A 210 10.76 -5.36 -18.62
N SER A 211 10.48 -4.69 -17.51
CA SER A 211 10.31 -5.30 -16.20
C SER A 211 8.83 -5.51 -15.91
N LEU A 212 8.49 -6.69 -15.38
CA LEU A 212 7.19 -6.94 -14.78
C LEU A 212 7.13 -6.18 -13.47
N ILE A 213 6.08 -5.40 -13.31
CA ILE A 213 5.81 -4.64 -12.10
C ILE A 213 4.43 -5.00 -11.56
N ARG A 214 4.26 -4.75 -10.26
CA ARG A 214 2.96 -4.63 -9.62
C ARG A 214 2.61 -3.16 -9.50
N GLU A 215 1.55 -2.77 -10.18
CA GLU A 215 0.99 -1.43 -10.13
C GLU A 215 -0.14 -1.39 -9.10
N PHE A 216 -0.13 -0.38 -8.22
CA PHE A 216 -1.15 -0.18 -7.20
C PHE A 216 -2.12 0.92 -7.61
N LYS A 217 -3.40 0.67 -7.38
CA LYS A 217 -4.50 1.57 -7.70
C LYS A 217 -5.30 1.84 -6.44
N ILE A 218 -5.50 3.10 -6.13
CA ILE A 218 -6.19 3.53 -4.90
C ILE A 218 -7.45 4.31 -5.24
N LYS A 219 -8.40 4.32 -4.31
CA LYS A 219 -9.61 5.12 -4.41
C LYS A 219 -10.02 5.61 -3.03
N TRP A 220 -10.49 6.85 -2.98
CA TRP A 220 -11.19 7.37 -1.81
C TRP A 220 -12.48 6.59 -1.53
N TRP A 221 -12.83 6.46 -0.26
CA TRP A 221 -14.12 5.90 0.12
C TRP A 221 -15.18 7.00 0.19
N ASP A 222 -15.98 7.11 -0.86
CA ASP A 222 -16.94 8.20 -1.04
C ASP A 222 -18.05 8.27 0.03
N LYS A 223 -18.23 7.20 0.83
CA LYS A 223 -19.19 7.20 1.96
C LYS A 223 -18.56 7.59 3.31
N PHE A 224 -17.29 7.98 3.33
CA PHE A 224 -16.66 8.50 4.54
C PHE A 224 -17.18 9.91 4.84
N ASP A 225 -17.55 10.16 6.09
CA ASP A 225 -17.94 11.50 6.54
C ASP A 225 -16.69 12.38 6.66
N THR A 226 -16.47 13.24 5.66
CA THR A 226 -15.30 14.14 5.61
C THR A 226 -15.34 15.24 6.66
N ALA A 227 -16.49 15.49 7.30
CA ALA A 227 -16.59 16.49 8.36
C ALA A 227 -15.72 16.12 9.57
N ILE A 228 -15.54 14.83 9.85
CA ILE A 228 -14.77 14.38 11.03
C ILE A 228 -13.27 14.67 10.92
N CYS A 229 -12.79 14.94 9.70
CA CYS A 229 -11.40 15.32 9.43
C CYS A 229 -11.31 16.69 8.74
N SER A 230 -12.29 17.58 8.97
CA SER A 230 -12.21 18.98 8.52
C SER A 230 -11.10 19.73 9.28
N PRO A 231 -10.62 20.88 8.77
CA PRO A 231 -9.67 21.71 9.51
C PRO A 231 -10.11 22.05 10.93
N GLU A 232 -11.40 22.35 11.11
CA GLU A 232 -11.99 22.68 12.42
C GLU A 232 -12.00 21.47 13.34
N ALA A 233 -12.45 20.31 12.84
CA ALA A 233 -12.46 19.06 13.60
C ALA A 233 -11.04 18.64 14.01
N VAL A 234 -10.06 18.80 13.11
CA VAL A 234 -8.65 18.54 13.39
C VAL A 234 -8.11 19.47 14.46
N GLN A 235 -8.41 20.78 14.40
CA GLN A 235 -7.99 21.74 15.43
C GLN A 235 -8.59 21.39 16.79
N SER A 236 -9.90 21.12 16.85
CA SER A 236 -10.57 20.68 18.08
C SER A 236 -9.96 19.39 18.64
N PHE A 237 -9.66 18.41 17.79
CA PHE A 237 -8.99 17.17 18.18
C PHE A 237 -7.61 17.43 18.80
N LEU A 238 -6.80 18.30 18.20
CA LEU A 238 -5.46 18.61 18.67
C LEU A 238 -5.48 19.39 20.00
N GLN A 239 -6.42 20.33 20.16
CA GLN A 239 -6.60 21.13 21.38
C GLN A 239 -7.21 20.30 22.53
N GLY A 240 -8.15 19.41 22.23
CA GLY A 240 -8.85 18.53 23.18
C GLY A 240 -8.02 17.35 23.70
N GLY A 241 -6.69 17.37 23.51
CA GLY A 241 -5.81 16.31 23.98
C GLY A 241 -5.92 15.01 23.17
N ARG A 242 -6.19 15.09 21.86
CA ARG A 242 -6.34 13.95 20.95
C ARG A 242 -7.48 13.00 21.30
N LYS A 243 -8.57 13.55 21.84
CA LYS A 243 -9.83 12.82 21.99
C LYS A 243 -10.69 13.14 20.78
N LEU A 244 -11.01 12.13 19.98
CA LEU A 244 -12.13 12.24 19.04
C LEU A 244 -13.42 12.21 19.85
N GLU A 245 -14.07 13.36 20.01
CA GLU A 245 -15.44 13.41 20.49
C GLU A 245 -16.34 12.89 19.38
N TRP A 246 -16.78 11.65 19.53
CA TRP A 246 -17.77 11.04 18.64
C TRP A 246 -19.06 11.86 18.75
N ALA A 247 -19.34 12.73 17.79
CA ALA A 247 -20.72 13.10 17.51
C ALA A 247 -21.40 11.86 16.94
N VAL A 248 -21.83 10.96 17.83
CA VAL A 248 -22.65 9.78 17.51
C VAL A 248 -23.99 10.29 16.97
N LYS A 249 -24.06 10.51 15.67
CA LYS A 249 -25.32 10.47 14.92
C LYS A 249 -25.14 9.61 13.67
N ASP A 250 -25.78 8.45 13.74
CA ASP A 250 -26.25 7.64 12.62
C ASP A 250 -25.23 6.89 11.74
N PHE A 251 -24.73 5.76 12.24
CA PHE A 251 -24.28 4.65 11.38
C PHE A 251 -25.25 3.44 11.38
N ASN A 252 -26.32 3.45 12.18
CA ASN A 252 -27.27 2.33 12.30
C ASN A 252 -28.66 2.56 11.66
N ARG A 253 -28.92 3.67 10.95
CA ARG A 253 -30.28 3.97 10.45
C ARG A 253 -30.61 3.60 8.99
N HIS A 254 -29.69 2.99 8.24
CA HIS A 254 -29.96 2.65 6.83
C HIS A 254 -30.04 1.13 6.55
N GLN A 255 -30.69 0.39 7.44
CA GLN A 255 -31.30 -0.89 7.10
C GLN A 255 -32.73 -0.97 7.66
N THR A 256 -33.64 -0.19 7.08
CA THR A 256 -35.07 -0.52 7.04
C THR A 256 -35.71 0.16 5.82
N HIS A 257 -36.44 -0.64 5.05
CA HIS A 257 -37.25 -0.37 3.86
C HIS A 257 -37.97 1.01 3.82
N THR A 258 -38.09 1.65 2.64
CA THR A 258 -39.21 1.46 1.69
C THR A 258 -39.09 2.39 0.48
N SER A 259 -39.43 1.83 -0.67
CA SER A 259 -39.68 2.44 -1.97
C SER A 259 -40.82 3.44 -1.92
N THR A 260 -40.63 4.65 -2.45
CA THR A 260 -41.67 5.36 -3.22
C THR A 260 -41.05 6.44 -4.09
N SER A 261 -41.48 6.42 -5.34
CA SER A 261 -41.14 7.30 -6.46
C SER A 261 -41.80 8.68 -6.37
N SER A 262 -41.10 9.75 -6.76
CA SER A 262 -41.68 10.80 -7.61
C SER A 262 -40.62 11.78 -8.15
N SER A 263 -40.54 11.80 -9.47
CA SER A 263 -40.22 12.88 -10.42
C SER A 263 -40.09 14.33 -9.89
N SER A 264 -39.00 15.01 -10.24
CA SER A 264 -38.99 16.20 -11.11
C SER A 264 -37.56 16.79 -11.29
N ARG A 265 -37.29 17.36 -12.46
CA ARG A 265 -36.01 17.96 -12.92
C ARG A 265 -36.32 19.41 -13.42
N PRO A 266 -35.32 20.24 -13.78
CA PRO A 266 -34.56 21.21 -12.97
C PRO A 266 -34.83 22.68 -13.43
N PRO A 267 -34.03 23.67 -12.99
CA PRO A 267 -33.43 24.55 -14.02
C PRO A 267 -31.97 24.99 -13.81
N HIS A 268 -31.22 24.90 -14.92
CA HIS A 268 -30.22 25.79 -15.52
C HIS A 268 -29.26 26.70 -14.69
N LEU A 269 -27.96 26.37 -14.81
CA LEU A 269 -26.79 27.17 -15.26
C LEU A 269 -26.53 28.60 -14.76
N SER A 270 -25.38 28.77 -14.10
CA SER A 270 -24.45 29.89 -14.35
C SER A 270 -22.96 29.50 -14.14
N ARG A 271 -22.09 30.22 -14.85
CA ARG A 271 -20.68 30.00 -15.26
C ARG A 271 -19.63 29.84 -14.12
N PRO A 272 -18.46 29.17 -14.36
CA PRO A 272 -17.37 29.06 -13.38
C PRO A 272 -16.34 30.21 -13.46
N PRO A 273 -15.65 30.58 -12.35
CA PRO A 273 -14.44 31.38 -12.40
C PRO A 273 -13.15 30.55 -12.51
N LYS A 274 -12.17 31.19 -13.14
CA LYS A 274 -10.84 30.76 -13.61
C LYS A 274 -9.96 30.03 -12.56
N GLN A 275 -9.33 28.94 -13.02
CA GLN A 275 -8.22 28.26 -12.33
C GLN A 275 -6.94 29.11 -12.37
N VAL A 276 -6.27 29.25 -11.23
CA VAL A 276 -4.87 29.72 -11.14
C VAL A 276 -3.98 28.47 -11.09
N LYS A 277 -3.07 28.34 -12.07
CA LYS A 277 -2.07 27.26 -12.14
C LYS A 277 -0.94 27.54 -11.14
N GLN A 278 -0.69 26.63 -10.20
CA GLN A 278 0.59 26.53 -9.49
C GLN A 278 1.54 25.62 -10.27
N SER A 279 2.80 26.04 -10.38
CA SER A 279 3.82 25.53 -11.32
C SER A 279 4.28 24.12 -11.00
N SER A 280 4.54 23.34 -12.06
CA SER A 280 5.16 22.01 -12.04
C SER A 280 6.57 21.97 -11.41
N ASP A 281 7.21 23.13 -11.25
CA ASP A 281 8.59 23.22 -10.78
C ASP A 281 8.74 23.00 -9.26
N ASP A 282 7.73 23.38 -8.46
CA ASP A 282 7.75 23.20 -7.00
C ASP A 282 7.65 21.71 -6.60
N ARG A 283 6.94 20.91 -7.40
CA ARG A 283 6.84 19.46 -7.23
C ARG A 283 8.16 18.75 -7.53
N LEU A 284 8.88 19.19 -8.57
CA LEU A 284 10.17 18.62 -8.95
C LEU A 284 11.27 18.96 -7.93
N GLN A 285 11.22 20.14 -7.32
CA GLN A 285 12.15 20.53 -6.25
C GLN A 285 11.94 19.71 -4.97
N THR A 286 10.68 19.48 -4.59
CA THR A 286 10.34 18.65 -3.40
C THR A 286 10.81 17.20 -3.59
N MET A 287 10.65 16.63 -4.78
CA MET A 287 11.16 15.28 -5.11
C MET A 287 12.69 15.20 -5.11
N LYS A 288 13.39 16.22 -5.61
CA LYS A 288 14.86 16.27 -5.60
C LYS A 288 15.43 16.36 -4.18
N GLN A 289 14.66 16.86 -3.22
CA GLN A 289 15.08 16.95 -1.81
C GLN A 289 14.97 15.60 -1.09
N MET A 290 13.99 14.76 -1.43
CA MET A 290 13.79 13.43 -0.83
C MET A 290 14.81 12.38 -1.30
N VAL A 291 15.30 12.48 -2.55
CA VAL A 291 16.31 11.55 -3.11
C VAL A 291 17.72 11.78 -2.53
N LYS A 292 17.95 12.91 -1.87
CA LYS A 292 19.23 13.25 -1.24
C LYS A 292 19.41 12.66 0.17
N ASP A 293 18.37 12.07 0.74
CA ASP A 293 18.46 11.42 2.06
C ASP A 293 19.25 10.10 1.96
N PRO A 294 20.41 9.98 2.63
CA PRO A 294 21.27 8.78 2.57
C PRO A 294 20.60 7.51 3.07
N ILE A 295 19.63 7.62 3.98
CA ILE A 295 18.89 6.46 4.53
C ILE A 295 17.91 5.93 3.47
N PHE A 296 17.21 6.84 2.81
CA PHE A 296 16.23 6.53 1.76
C PHE A 296 16.89 5.95 0.49
N ARG A 297 18.10 6.40 0.16
CA ARG A 297 18.88 5.92 -1.00
C ARG A 297 19.38 4.48 -0.84
N ASN A 298 19.73 4.07 0.38
CA ASN A 298 20.32 2.75 0.64
C ASN A 298 19.27 1.64 0.75
N GLU A 299 18.02 1.94 1.12
CA GLU A 299 16.92 0.96 1.11
C GLU A 299 16.26 0.78 -0.27
N LEU A 300 16.26 1.80 -1.14
CA LEU A 300 15.74 1.70 -2.52
C LEU A 300 16.61 0.85 -3.46
N LEU A 301 17.89 0.66 -3.14
CA LEU A 301 18.84 -0.13 -3.94
C LEU A 301 19.17 -1.49 -3.32
N GLY A 302 18.49 -1.86 -2.23
CA GLY A 302 18.87 -2.93 -1.33
C GLY A 302 18.30 -4.33 -1.61
N VAL A 303 18.23 -4.81 -2.86
CA VAL A 303 18.21 -6.26 -3.17
C VAL A 303 18.89 -6.53 -4.53
N ILE A 304 20.19 -6.30 -4.62
CA ILE A 304 21.08 -7.11 -5.47
C ILE A 304 22.40 -7.30 -4.71
N HIS A 305 22.56 -8.44 -4.03
CA HIS A 305 23.89 -8.92 -3.68
C HIS A 305 24.52 -9.51 -4.96
N LEU A 306 25.27 -8.69 -5.68
CA LEU A 306 26.31 -9.22 -6.55
C LEU A 306 27.48 -9.67 -5.65
N PRO A 307 28.02 -10.89 -5.83
CA PRO A 307 29.18 -11.32 -5.06
C PRO A 307 30.36 -10.36 -5.30
N ARG A 308 30.94 -9.84 -4.22
CA ARG A 308 32.21 -9.11 -4.26
C ARG A 308 33.30 -10.08 -4.72
N ILE A 309 33.79 -9.90 -5.94
CA ILE A 309 35.03 -10.54 -6.40
C ILE A 309 36.18 -9.86 -5.63
N PRO A 310 37.05 -10.62 -4.93
CA PRO A 310 38.21 -10.05 -4.25
C PRO A 310 39.24 -9.54 -5.28
N PRO A 311 40.04 -8.51 -4.95
CA PRO A 311 41.07 -8.02 -5.85
C PRO A 311 42.18 -9.06 -5.97
N TYR A 312 42.26 -9.75 -7.11
CA TYR A 312 43.44 -10.54 -7.46
C TYR A 312 44.54 -9.58 -7.92
N SER A 313 45.58 -9.52 -7.10
CA SER A 313 46.91 -9.08 -7.47
C SER A 313 47.57 -10.09 -8.42
N ASN A 314 48.24 -9.54 -9.44
CA ASN A 314 49.33 -10.13 -10.23
C ASN A 314 49.09 -11.46 -10.97
N CYS A 315 48.59 -11.37 -12.20
CA CYS A 315 49.07 -12.23 -13.29
C CYS A 315 49.31 -11.37 -14.55
N LYS A 316 50.58 -11.23 -14.93
CA LYS A 316 51.01 -10.75 -16.25
C LYS A 316 50.52 -11.74 -17.31
N PHE A 317 49.75 -11.28 -18.30
CA PHE A 317 49.66 -11.95 -19.58
C PHE A 317 49.74 -10.92 -20.71
N ASN A 318 50.72 -11.15 -21.58
CA ASN A 318 51.12 -10.30 -22.68
C ASN A 318 50.02 -10.21 -23.75
N PHE A 319 49.76 -8.98 -24.21
CA PHE A 319 49.11 -8.73 -25.50
C PHE A 319 50.10 -9.07 -26.62
N GLN A 320 49.77 -10.05 -27.48
CA GLN A 320 50.25 -10.06 -28.85
C GLN A 320 49.08 -9.74 -29.78
N LEU A 321 49.15 -8.57 -30.41
CA LEU A 321 48.40 -8.21 -31.59
C LEU A 321 49.03 -8.93 -32.78
N SER A 322 48.28 -9.81 -33.45
CA SER A 322 48.53 -10.16 -34.84
C SER A 322 47.33 -9.76 -35.68
N LYS A 323 47.62 -8.93 -36.68
CA LYS A 323 46.75 -8.55 -37.78
C LYS A 323 46.42 -9.78 -38.63
N LEU A 324 45.15 -9.90 -39.05
CA LEU A 324 44.72 -10.13 -40.44
C LEU A 324 43.22 -9.86 -40.54
#